data_AF-A0A4R5JT87-F1
#
_entry.id   AF-A0A4R5JT87-F1
#
_cell.length_a   1.000
_cell.length_b   1.000
_cell.length_c   1.000
_cell.angle_alpha   90.00
_cell.angle_beta   90.00
_cell.angle_gamma   90.00
#
_symmetry.space_group_name_H-M   'P 1'
#
loop_
_entity.id
_entity.type
_entity.pdbx_description
1 polymer ?
#
loop_
_entity_poly.entity_id
_entity_poly.type
_entity_poly.pdbx_seq_one_letter_code
_entity_poly.pdbx_strand_id
1 'polypeptide(L)'
;MKLSYCLRAAMAGLGMLVSLPSLGDGLPVPVDAKVVDERPSQLQERIYPLGGLRKISNQLRVEGKIESRGQVSSVTYELPPERSANEAFTTAREALQHDGGYPLFWCQARDCGENSLWANEVFKNRLLSGSDDQQAFILVRRSAEQSNTLVALYGITRGNKRAYLHVEEFVADAPLGELLPTPATVLRELRDTGKLDYPDLVGEPLPAWVTLLGRSLNLDSTLRVSLSGAQAEAWREQLGKAGVRMARLEVGTAETDGFHVELIR
;
A
#
# COMPACT_ATOMS: atom_id res chain seq x y z
N MET A 1 -72.05 9.37 -33.91
CA MET A 1 -71.84 10.82 -33.66
C MET A 1 -72.06 11.01 -32.16
N LYS A 2 -71.06 11.16 -31.28
CA LYS A 2 -69.82 11.92 -31.32
C LYS A 2 -68.69 11.17 -30.59
N LEU A 3 -67.49 11.24 -31.16
CA LEU A 3 -66.21 10.89 -30.54
C LEU A 3 -65.89 11.89 -29.41
N SER A 4 -65.37 11.41 -28.28
CA SER A 4 -64.62 12.26 -27.35
C SER A 4 -63.39 11.50 -26.85
N TYR A 5 -62.24 11.91 -27.38
CA TYR A 5 -60.90 11.54 -26.95
C TYR A 5 -60.60 12.22 -25.61
N CYS A 6 -60.17 11.46 -24.61
CA CYS A 6 -59.46 11.99 -23.44
C CYS A 6 -58.06 11.38 -23.39
N LEU A 7 -57.09 12.15 -23.89
CA LEU A 7 -55.66 11.94 -23.67
C LEU A 7 -55.39 12.01 -22.15
N ARG A 8 -54.88 10.93 -21.56
CA ARG A 8 -54.19 11.00 -20.27
C ARG A 8 -52.70 11.06 -20.54
N ALA A 9 -52.11 12.23 -20.25
CA ALA A 9 -50.68 12.47 -20.32
C ALA A 9 -49.94 11.59 -19.29
N ALA A 10 -49.02 10.76 -19.77
CA ALA A 10 -48.05 10.06 -18.93
C ALA A 10 -46.86 10.99 -18.67
N MET A 11 -46.75 11.52 -17.45
CA MET A 11 -45.49 12.12 -16.99
C MET A 11 -44.51 10.99 -16.65
N ALA A 12 -43.63 10.68 -17.60
CA ALA A 12 -42.45 9.88 -17.33
C ALA A 12 -41.44 10.76 -16.58
N GLY A 13 -41.40 10.64 -15.25
CA GLY A 13 -40.35 11.22 -14.43
C GLY A 13 -39.03 10.51 -14.75
N LEU A 14 -38.19 11.17 -15.55
CA LEU A 14 -36.82 10.75 -15.81
C LEU A 14 -36.00 11.01 -14.55
N GLY A 15 -35.97 10.04 -13.63
CA GLY A 15 -35.06 10.07 -12.49
C GLY A 15 -33.63 10.04 -13.00
N MET A 16 -32.89 11.13 -12.80
CA MET A 16 -31.43 11.12 -12.97
C MET A 16 -30.86 10.09 -11.98
N LEU A 17 -30.43 8.94 -12.49
CA LEU A 17 -29.49 8.08 -11.79
C LEU A 17 -28.21 8.89 -11.65
N VAL A 18 -27.99 9.45 -10.47
CA VAL A 18 -26.69 10.00 -10.10
C VAL A 18 -25.76 8.81 -9.97
N SER A 19 -25.00 8.53 -11.03
CA SER A 19 -23.90 7.58 -11.00
C SER A 19 -22.90 8.08 -9.97
N LEU A 20 -22.92 7.52 -8.76
CA LEU A 20 -21.80 7.64 -7.84
C LEU A 20 -20.57 7.10 -8.59
N PRO A 21 -19.44 7.83 -8.63
CA PRO A 21 -18.22 7.28 -9.17
C PRO A 21 -17.89 6.03 -8.35
N SER A 22 -17.91 4.87 -9.00
CA SER A 22 -17.46 3.65 -8.37
C SER A 22 -15.94 3.75 -8.26
N LEU A 23 -15.46 4.01 -7.05
CA LEU A 23 -14.17 3.48 -6.61
C LEU A 23 -14.07 2.01 -7.02
N GLY A 24 -12.89 1.53 -7.42
CA GLY A 24 -12.69 0.11 -7.69
C GLY A 24 -13.21 -0.74 -6.53
N ASP A 25 -13.86 -1.86 -6.83
CA ASP A 25 -14.34 -2.80 -5.81
C ASP A 25 -13.18 -3.14 -4.84
N GLY A 26 -13.48 -3.15 -3.54
CA GLY A 26 -12.53 -3.54 -2.48
C GLY A 26 -11.54 -2.47 -2.01
N LEU A 27 -11.73 -1.18 -2.34
CA LEU A 27 -10.95 -0.12 -1.67
C LEU A 27 -11.42 0.13 -0.23
N PRO A 28 -10.48 0.33 0.73
CA PRO A 28 -10.85 0.53 2.13
C PRO A 28 -11.59 1.85 2.33
N VAL A 29 -12.77 1.77 2.95
CA VAL A 29 -13.59 2.92 3.36
C VAL A 29 -13.59 3.03 4.88
N PRO A 30 -13.03 4.12 5.46
CA PRO A 30 -13.05 4.29 6.91
C PRO A 30 -14.46 4.49 7.44
N VAL A 31 -14.75 3.91 8.60
CA VAL A 31 -16.04 4.02 9.30
C VAL A 31 -16.29 5.48 9.70
N ASP A 32 -17.52 5.95 9.49
CA ASP A 32 -18.00 7.30 9.84
C ASP A 32 -17.18 8.47 9.27
N ALA A 33 -16.43 8.22 8.19
CA ALA A 33 -15.63 9.25 7.54
C ALA A 33 -16.40 9.99 6.44
N LYS A 34 -16.00 11.24 6.19
CA LYS A 34 -16.59 12.11 5.17
C LYS A 34 -15.67 12.22 3.96
N VAL A 35 -16.19 11.97 2.76
CA VAL A 35 -15.47 12.30 1.52
C VAL A 35 -15.33 13.82 1.39
N VAL A 36 -14.09 14.30 1.27
CA VAL A 36 -13.76 15.74 1.18
C VAL A 36 -13.03 16.14 -0.09
N ASP A 37 -12.45 15.17 -0.80
CA ASP A 37 -11.90 15.34 -2.15
C ASP A 37 -12.04 14.00 -2.87
N GLU A 38 -12.47 14.05 -4.12
CA GLU A 38 -12.61 12.87 -4.97
C GLU A 38 -12.15 13.23 -6.38
N ARG A 39 -11.32 12.38 -6.96
CA ARG A 39 -10.82 12.52 -8.32
C ARG A 39 -11.19 11.26 -9.08
N PRO A 40 -12.07 11.38 -10.10
CA PRO A 40 -12.45 10.23 -10.90
C PRO A 40 -11.24 9.69 -11.67
N SER A 41 -11.35 8.46 -12.15
CA SER A 41 -10.32 7.80 -12.95
C SER A 41 -9.87 8.66 -14.13
N GLN A 42 -8.58 8.96 -14.21
CA GLN A 42 -7.95 9.65 -15.33
C GLN A 42 -6.71 8.92 -15.80
N LEU A 43 -6.53 8.84 -17.12
CA LEU A 43 -5.33 8.28 -17.71
C LEU A 43 -4.18 9.27 -17.58
N GLN A 44 -3.17 8.91 -16.78
CA GLN A 44 -2.00 9.75 -16.56
C GLN A 44 -0.75 8.91 -16.27
N GLU A 45 0.41 9.54 -16.39
CA GLU A 45 1.64 9.01 -15.80
C GLU A 45 1.58 9.18 -14.28
N ARG A 46 2.07 8.16 -13.58
CA ARG A 46 2.09 8.14 -12.12
C ARG A 46 3.42 7.64 -11.61
N ILE A 47 3.94 8.35 -10.62
CA ILE A 47 5.20 8.04 -9.94
C ILE A 47 4.91 7.81 -8.46
N TYR A 48 5.21 6.61 -7.98
CA TYR A 48 5.16 6.24 -6.57
C TYR A 48 6.56 6.13 -5.98
N PRO A 49 6.92 6.99 -5.01
CA PRO A 49 8.19 6.86 -4.28
C PRO A 49 8.23 5.59 -3.42
N LEU A 50 9.38 4.93 -3.43
CA LEU A 50 9.72 3.78 -2.59
C LEU A 50 10.80 4.17 -1.55
N GLY A 51 10.69 5.38 -1.00
CA GLY A 51 11.64 5.91 -0.03
C GLY A 51 11.17 7.23 0.57
N GLY A 52 11.80 7.62 1.67
CA GLY A 52 11.52 8.90 2.32
C GLY A 52 11.84 10.08 1.39
N LEU A 53 10.97 11.09 1.38
CA LEU A 53 11.10 12.24 0.50
C LEU A 53 11.91 13.36 1.14
N ARG A 54 12.86 13.89 0.37
CA ARG A 54 13.64 15.07 0.75
C ARG A 54 13.97 15.93 -0.48
N LYS A 55 14.12 17.23 -0.25
CA LYS A 55 14.69 18.16 -1.22
C LYS A 55 16.21 18.19 -1.10
N ILE A 56 16.90 18.04 -2.22
CA ILE A 56 18.35 18.30 -2.32
C ILE A 56 18.53 19.28 -3.48
N SER A 57 19.16 20.43 -3.22
CA SER A 57 19.40 21.47 -4.23
C SER A 57 18.12 21.89 -4.98
N ASN A 58 17.02 22.04 -4.24
CA ASN A 58 15.69 22.39 -4.75
C ASN A 58 15.05 21.36 -5.71
N GLN A 59 15.57 20.13 -5.76
CA GLN A 59 14.99 19.02 -6.52
C GLN A 59 14.52 17.91 -5.57
N LEU A 60 13.38 17.31 -5.90
CA LEU A 60 12.86 16.13 -5.20
C LEU A 60 13.79 14.94 -5.48
N ARG A 61 14.43 14.41 -4.45
CA ARG A 61 15.19 13.17 -4.57
C ARG A 61 14.36 12.00 -4.07
N VAL A 62 14.25 10.99 -4.91
CA VAL A 62 13.54 9.73 -4.63
C VAL A 62 14.55 8.60 -4.76
N GLU A 63 14.73 7.80 -3.70
CA GLU A 63 15.77 6.75 -3.65
C GLU A 63 15.41 5.52 -4.50
N GLY A 64 14.12 5.26 -4.69
CA GLY A 64 13.57 4.30 -5.64
C GLY A 64 12.14 4.70 -5.99
N LYS A 65 11.67 4.41 -7.21
CA LYS A 65 10.31 4.76 -7.65
C LYS A 65 9.71 3.68 -8.54
N ILE A 66 8.39 3.59 -8.53
CA ILE A 66 7.61 2.93 -9.57
C ILE A 66 7.02 4.02 -10.44
N GLU A 67 7.25 3.93 -11.74
CA GLU A 67 6.76 4.89 -12.72
C GLU A 67 6.09 4.12 -13.85
N SER A 68 4.82 4.42 -14.10
CA SER A 68 4.04 3.79 -15.15
C SER A 68 2.90 4.71 -15.58
N ARG A 69 2.25 4.37 -16.69
CA ARG A 69 1.06 5.04 -17.18
C ARG A 69 -0.16 4.17 -16.92
N GLY A 70 -1.29 4.79 -16.58
CA GLY A 70 -2.47 4.05 -16.21
C GLY A 70 -3.62 4.94 -15.77
N GLN A 71 -4.70 4.29 -15.39
CA GLN A 71 -5.88 4.92 -14.83
C GLN A 71 -5.66 5.21 -13.36
N VAL A 72 -5.82 6.46 -12.94
CA VAL A 72 -5.64 6.91 -11.55
C VAL A 72 -6.92 7.51 -11.03
N SER A 73 -7.43 6.96 -9.94
CA SER A 73 -8.54 7.52 -9.17
C SER A 73 -8.14 7.71 -7.72
N SER A 74 -8.75 8.66 -7.02
CA SER A 74 -8.46 8.85 -5.60
C SER A 74 -9.61 9.43 -4.83
N VAL A 75 -9.70 9.08 -3.55
CA VAL A 75 -10.64 9.65 -2.59
C VAL A 75 -9.89 10.01 -1.32
N THR A 76 -10.15 11.20 -0.81
CA THR A 76 -9.67 11.68 0.48
C THR A 76 -10.84 11.74 1.44
N TYR A 77 -10.69 11.00 2.54
CA TYR A 77 -11.62 10.94 3.65
C TYR A 77 -11.13 11.86 4.78
N GLU A 78 -12.01 12.69 5.30
CA GLU A 78 -11.86 13.31 6.61
C GLU A 78 -12.44 12.38 7.67
N LEU A 79 -11.63 12.05 8.66
CA LEU A 79 -12.02 11.15 9.75
C LEU A 79 -12.79 11.92 10.84
N PRO A 80 -13.70 11.25 11.56
CA PRO A 80 -14.38 11.86 12.70
C PRO A 80 -13.37 12.17 13.81
N PRO A 81 -13.62 13.21 14.66
CA PRO A 81 -12.67 13.66 15.68
C PRO A 81 -12.20 12.58 16.67
N GLU A 82 -13.00 11.53 16.85
CA GLU A 82 -12.75 10.41 17.75
C GLU A 82 -11.76 9.38 17.18
N ARG A 83 -11.44 9.45 15.88
CA ARG A 83 -10.56 8.50 15.18
C ARG A 83 -9.24 9.13 14.80
N SER A 84 -8.16 8.35 14.95
CA SER A 84 -6.82 8.79 14.54
C SER A 84 -6.50 8.39 13.10
N ALA A 85 -5.64 9.18 12.43
CA ALA A 85 -5.15 8.82 11.10
C ALA A 85 -4.40 7.48 11.09
N ASN A 86 -3.63 7.19 12.15
CA ASN A 86 -2.88 5.94 12.26
C ASN A 86 -3.78 4.72 12.38
N GLU A 87 -4.85 4.81 13.17
CA GLU A 87 -5.83 3.74 13.31
C GLU A 87 -6.52 3.43 11.97
N ALA A 88 -7.06 4.46 11.30
CA ALA A 88 -7.71 4.28 10.01
C ALA A 88 -6.73 3.75 8.95
N PHE A 89 -5.49 4.21 8.97
CA PHE A 89 -4.43 3.70 8.09
C PHE A 89 -4.11 2.23 8.35
N THR A 90 -3.97 1.82 9.61
CA THR A 90 -3.70 0.42 9.97
C THR A 90 -4.83 -0.49 9.54
N THR A 91 -6.09 -0.13 9.84
CA THR A 91 -7.25 -0.92 9.41
C THR A 91 -7.32 -1.04 7.88
N ALA A 92 -7.10 0.07 7.15
CA ALA A 92 -7.11 0.06 5.69
C ALA A 92 -5.98 -0.80 5.10
N ARG A 93 -4.78 -0.71 5.67
CA ARG A 93 -3.62 -1.53 5.28
C ARG A 93 -3.89 -3.02 5.51
N GLU A 94 -4.35 -3.39 6.70
CA GLU A 94 -4.63 -4.79 7.05
C GLU A 94 -5.70 -5.38 6.16
N ALA A 95 -6.74 -4.61 5.81
CA ALA A 95 -7.76 -5.04 4.85
C ALA A 95 -7.14 -5.34 3.46
N LEU A 96 -6.31 -4.43 2.93
CA LEU A 96 -5.63 -4.66 1.64
C LEU A 96 -4.72 -5.90 1.66
N GLN A 97 -4.01 -6.13 2.77
CA GLN A 97 -3.14 -7.31 2.90
C GLN A 97 -3.95 -8.60 3.07
N HIS A 98 -5.07 -8.55 3.78
CA HIS A 98 -6.00 -9.67 3.91
C HIS A 98 -6.56 -10.09 2.54
N ASP A 99 -6.82 -9.12 1.66
CA ASP A 99 -7.29 -9.35 0.28
C ASP A 99 -6.17 -9.82 -0.67
N GLY A 100 -5.04 -10.30 -0.14
CA GLY A 100 -3.88 -10.79 -0.91
C GLY A 100 -2.98 -9.69 -1.44
N GLY A 101 -3.16 -8.45 -0.98
CA GLY A 101 -2.28 -7.33 -1.32
C GLY A 101 -0.90 -7.46 -0.67
N TYR A 102 0.13 -7.12 -1.42
CA TYR A 102 1.52 -7.21 -0.99
C TYR A 102 2.19 -5.83 -0.91
N PRO A 103 2.79 -5.45 0.24
CA PRO A 103 3.36 -4.12 0.41
C PRO A 103 4.69 -3.96 -0.36
N LEU A 104 4.77 -2.92 -1.19
CA LEU A 104 5.97 -2.55 -1.95
C LEU A 104 6.82 -1.50 -1.21
N PHE A 105 6.14 -0.58 -0.52
CA PHE A 105 6.81 0.40 0.34
C PHE A 105 5.93 0.78 1.50
N TRP A 106 6.50 0.82 2.71
CA TRP A 106 5.81 1.29 3.92
C TRP A 106 6.73 2.17 4.77
N CYS A 107 6.25 3.38 5.09
CA CYS A 107 6.89 4.29 6.04
C CYS A 107 5.88 4.89 7.02
N GLN A 108 6.39 5.37 8.16
CA GLN A 108 5.60 6.06 9.17
C GLN A 108 6.41 7.17 9.82
N ALA A 109 5.73 8.24 10.22
CA ALA A 109 6.32 9.44 10.80
C ALA A 109 7.48 9.96 9.93
N ARG A 110 8.63 10.27 10.53
CA ARG A 110 9.78 10.86 9.84
C ARG A 110 10.46 9.94 8.83
N ASP A 111 10.20 8.63 8.88
CA ASP A 111 10.76 7.69 7.89
C ASP A 111 10.20 7.98 6.48
N CYS A 112 9.02 8.61 6.40
CA CYS A 112 8.46 9.08 5.14
C CYS A 112 9.15 10.33 4.58
N GLY A 113 9.97 11.02 5.37
CA GLY A 113 10.54 12.32 5.02
C GLY A 113 9.53 13.46 5.12
N GLU A 114 9.71 14.51 4.33
CA GLU A 114 8.95 15.76 4.43
C GLU A 114 7.51 15.59 3.91
N ASN A 115 6.50 15.73 4.78
CA ASN A 115 5.07 15.65 4.43
C ASN A 115 4.69 16.63 3.33
N SER A 116 5.31 17.81 3.30
CA SER A 116 5.04 18.83 2.29
C SER A 116 5.27 18.31 0.86
N LEU A 117 6.23 17.40 0.67
CA LEU A 117 6.52 16.78 -0.62
C LEU A 117 5.49 15.73 -0.99
N TRP A 118 5.03 14.93 -0.03
CA TRP A 118 3.91 14.00 -0.25
C TRP A 118 2.64 14.74 -0.66
N ALA A 119 2.25 15.76 0.11
CA ALA A 119 1.03 16.52 -0.14
C ALA A 119 1.08 17.29 -1.47
N ASN A 120 2.20 17.97 -1.75
CA ASN A 120 2.29 18.91 -2.88
C ASN A 120 2.91 18.31 -4.14
N GLU A 121 3.80 17.32 -4.06
CA GLU A 121 4.48 16.75 -5.22
C GLU A 121 3.93 15.39 -5.63
N VAL A 122 3.59 14.54 -4.66
CA VAL A 122 3.06 13.20 -4.95
C VAL A 122 1.56 13.24 -5.18
N PHE A 123 0.75 13.63 -4.19
CA PHE A 123 -0.71 13.57 -4.28
C PHE A 123 -1.35 14.84 -4.85
N LYS A 124 -0.60 15.94 -4.91
CA LYS A 124 -1.10 17.26 -5.36
C LYS A 124 -2.40 17.64 -4.60
N ASN A 125 -2.47 17.34 -3.31
CA ASN A 125 -3.63 17.55 -2.45
C ASN A 125 -3.24 18.27 -1.15
N ARG A 126 -3.58 19.56 -1.08
CA ARG A 126 -3.27 20.43 0.08
C ARG A 126 -3.97 20.02 1.38
N LEU A 127 -5.03 19.20 1.32
CA LEU A 127 -5.67 18.65 2.51
C LEU A 127 -4.71 17.71 3.27
N LEU A 128 -3.73 17.13 2.57
CA LEU A 128 -2.77 16.20 3.14
C LEU A 128 -1.55 16.89 3.78
N SER A 129 -1.54 18.22 3.86
CA SER A 129 -0.47 18.97 4.53
C SER A 129 -0.65 18.97 6.05
N GLY A 130 0.28 18.32 6.75
CA GLY A 130 0.27 18.12 8.21
C GLY A 130 1.67 17.99 8.80
N SER A 131 1.77 17.25 9.91
CA SER A 131 3.05 17.04 10.62
C SER A 131 3.81 15.84 10.08
N ASP A 132 5.13 15.97 9.94
CA ASP A 132 6.01 14.86 9.59
C ASP A 132 5.94 13.71 10.60
N ASP A 133 5.61 13.99 11.86
CA ASP A 133 5.51 13.01 12.94
C ASP A 133 4.17 12.25 12.97
N GLN A 134 3.17 12.72 12.23
CA GLN A 134 1.82 12.14 12.23
C GLN A 134 1.34 11.76 10.83
N GLN A 135 2.27 11.26 10.01
CA GLN A 135 1.99 10.71 8.69
C GLN A 135 2.27 9.21 8.62
N ALA A 136 1.60 8.52 7.71
CA ALA A 136 1.90 7.16 7.33
C ALA A 136 1.61 6.96 5.83
N PHE A 137 2.46 6.22 5.15
CA PHE A 137 2.28 5.88 3.73
C PHE A 137 2.53 4.40 3.50
N ILE A 138 1.66 3.77 2.71
CA ILE A 138 1.94 2.45 2.15
C ILE A 138 1.55 2.40 0.68
N LEU A 139 2.38 1.75 -0.12
CA LEU A 139 2.07 1.34 -1.47
C LEU A 139 1.92 -0.18 -1.49
N VAL A 140 0.75 -0.65 -1.90
CA VAL A 140 0.40 -2.07 -1.96
C VAL A 140 0.17 -2.45 -3.42
N ARG A 141 0.74 -3.57 -3.86
CA ARG A 141 0.31 -4.24 -5.09
C ARG A 141 -0.87 -5.13 -4.72
N ARG A 142 -1.98 -5.07 -5.47
CA ARG A 142 -3.11 -5.99 -5.23
C ARG A 142 -2.73 -7.44 -5.56
N SER A 143 -3.67 -8.37 -5.31
CA SER A 143 -3.49 -9.81 -5.48
C SER A 143 -2.94 -10.20 -6.87
N ALA A 144 -2.54 -11.47 -7.03
CA ALA A 144 -2.01 -11.98 -8.30
C ALA A 144 -2.95 -11.73 -9.49
N GLU A 145 -4.27 -11.87 -9.28
CA GLU A 145 -5.32 -11.62 -10.27
C GLU A 145 -5.42 -10.14 -10.67
N GLN A 146 -5.03 -9.23 -9.76
CA GLN A 146 -5.03 -7.79 -9.93
C GLN A 146 -3.61 -7.22 -9.93
N SER A 147 -2.62 -8.00 -10.39
CA SER A 147 -1.19 -7.68 -10.28
C SER A 147 -0.73 -6.42 -11.03
N ASN A 148 -1.58 -5.80 -11.86
CA ASN A 148 -1.32 -4.50 -12.49
C ASN A 148 -1.97 -3.32 -11.75
N THR A 149 -2.55 -3.58 -10.58
CA THR A 149 -3.21 -2.58 -9.73
C THR A 149 -2.36 -2.29 -8.50
N LEU A 150 -2.09 -1.01 -8.27
CA LEU A 150 -1.44 -0.49 -7.07
C LEU A 150 -2.44 0.34 -6.27
N VAL A 151 -2.38 0.22 -4.94
CA VAL A 151 -3.14 1.05 -4.01
C VAL A 151 -2.17 1.80 -3.12
N ALA A 152 -2.25 3.13 -3.15
CA ALA A 152 -1.52 4.03 -2.29
C ALA A 152 -2.44 4.53 -1.17
N LEU A 153 -2.08 4.22 0.08
CA LEU A 153 -2.74 4.77 1.27
C LEU A 153 -1.85 5.82 1.92
N TYR A 154 -2.42 6.97 2.26
CA TYR A 154 -1.74 8.03 3.00
C TYR A 154 -2.58 8.54 4.15
N GLY A 155 -2.15 8.26 5.38
CA GLY A 155 -2.74 8.77 6.60
C GLY A 155 -2.01 10.01 7.09
N ILE A 156 -2.74 11.05 7.51
CA ILE A 156 -2.15 12.28 8.04
C ILE A 156 -3.01 12.94 9.10
N THR A 157 -2.39 13.39 10.20
CA THR A 157 -2.99 14.33 11.15
C THR A 157 -2.40 15.72 10.94
N ARG A 158 -3.27 16.71 10.74
CA ARG A 158 -2.87 18.11 10.55
C ARG A 158 -2.64 18.81 11.88
N GLY A 159 -1.96 19.96 11.85
CA GLY A 159 -1.73 20.79 13.05
C GLY A 159 -3.01 21.28 13.74
N ASN A 160 -4.15 21.31 13.04
CA ASN A 160 -5.46 21.63 13.61
C ASN A 160 -6.21 20.38 14.13
N LYS A 161 -5.52 19.25 14.30
CA LYS A 161 -6.04 17.95 14.77
C LYS A 161 -7.03 17.25 13.84
N ARG A 162 -7.33 17.78 12.65
CA ARG A 162 -8.11 17.06 11.64
C ARG A 162 -7.26 15.93 11.06
N ALA A 163 -7.84 14.74 11.01
CA ALA A 163 -7.20 13.54 10.49
C ALA A 163 -7.81 13.15 9.15
N TYR A 164 -6.96 12.67 8.24
CA TYR A 164 -7.38 12.28 6.90
C TYR A 164 -6.77 10.94 6.50
N LEU A 165 -7.52 10.19 5.70
CA LEU A 165 -7.01 9.05 4.95
C LEU A 165 -7.21 9.33 3.46
N HIS A 166 -6.14 9.30 2.70
CA HIS A 166 -6.17 9.34 1.25
C HIS A 166 -5.98 7.92 0.71
N VAL A 167 -6.83 7.54 -0.24
CA VAL A 167 -6.80 6.27 -0.94
C VAL A 167 -6.72 6.57 -2.43
N GLU A 168 -5.64 6.13 -3.07
CA GLU A 168 -5.43 6.28 -4.51
C GLU A 168 -5.24 4.90 -5.14
N GLU A 169 -5.99 4.62 -6.19
CA GLU A 169 -5.87 3.40 -6.98
C GLU A 169 -5.28 3.75 -8.35
N PHE A 170 -4.29 2.96 -8.74
CA PHE A 170 -3.62 3.03 -10.03
C PHE A 170 -3.73 1.68 -10.73
N VAL A 171 -4.38 1.66 -11.90
CA VAL A 171 -4.44 0.49 -12.77
C VAL A 171 -3.56 0.74 -13.99
N ALA A 172 -2.44 0.02 -14.08
CA ALA A 172 -1.47 0.18 -15.15
C ALA A 172 -2.07 -0.17 -16.52
N ASP A 173 -1.70 0.57 -17.56
CA ASP A 173 -2.08 0.25 -18.95
C ASP A 173 -1.19 -0.84 -19.59
N ALA A 174 -0.09 -1.17 -18.93
CA ALA A 174 0.84 -2.23 -19.30
C ALA A 174 1.30 -3.03 -18.06
N PRO A 175 1.77 -4.28 -18.24
CA PRO A 175 2.26 -5.10 -17.13
C PRO A 175 3.35 -4.41 -16.32
N LEU A 176 3.18 -4.36 -15.00
CA LEU A 176 4.15 -3.74 -14.09
C LEU A 176 5.43 -4.58 -13.89
N GLY A 177 5.43 -5.83 -14.35
CA GLY A 177 6.55 -6.76 -14.18
C GLY A 177 6.73 -7.22 -12.73
N GLU A 178 7.95 -7.63 -12.40
CA GLU A 178 8.33 -8.01 -11.04
C GLU A 178 8.59 -6.75 -10.20
N LEU A 179 7.85 -6.63 -9.09
CA LEU A 179 8.00 -5.54 -8.14
C LEU A 179 8.33 -6.14 -6.79
N LEU A 180 9.49 -5.76 -6.25
CA LEU A 180 9.96 -6.18 -4.94
C LEU A 180 9.76 -5.06 -3.92
N PRO A 181 9.53 -5.40 -2.64
CA PRO A 181 9.46 -4.40 -1.59
C PRO A 181 10.85 -3.81 -1.33
N THR A 182 10.89 -2.72 -0.57
CA THR A 182 12.17 -2.26 -0.03
C THR A 182 12.60 -3.08 1.20
N PRO A 183 13.92 -3.19 1.49
CA PRO A 183 14.37 -3.89 2.69
C PRO A 183 13.80 -3.32 4.00
N ALA A 184 13.60 -2.00 4.06
CA ALA A 184 12.99 -1.34 5.21
C ALA A 184 11.51 -1.71 5.37
N THR A 185 10.80 -1.94 4.26
CA THR A 185 9.40 -2.38 4.27
C THR A 185 9.28 -3.80 4.82
N VAL A 186 10.11 -4.72 4.32
CA VAL A 186 10.15 -6.11 4.81
C VAL A 186 10.48 -6.17 6.30
N LEU A 187 11.48 -5.40 6.76
CA LEU A 187 11.82 -5.33 8.18
C LEU A 187 10.65 -4.78 9.02
N ARG A 188 9.98 -3.73 8.52
CA ARG A 188 8.86 -3.10 9.23
C ARG A 188 7.68 -4.05 9.33
N GLU A 189 7.33 -4.73 8.25
CA GLU A 189 6.29 -5.76 8.25
C GLU A 189 6.61 -6.88 9.23
N LEU A 190 7.82 -7.44 9.18
CA LEU A 190 8.26 -8.49 10.10
C LEU A 190 8.15 -8.05 11.58
N ARG A 191 8.47 -6.79 11.90
CA ARG A 191 8.34 -6.24 13.26
C ARG A 191 6.88 -6.03 13.69
N ASP A 192 6.02 -5.64 12.75
CA ASP A 192 4.62 -5.35 12.99
C ASP A 192 3.81 -6.64 13.22
N THR A 193 3.96 -7.61 12.32
CA THR A 193 3.17 -8.84 12.30
C THR A 193 3.85 -9.98 13.06
N GLY A 194 5.18 -9.91 13.23
CA GLY A 194 6.01 -11.01 13.73
C GLY A 194 6.36 -12.07 12.69
N LYS A 195 5.82 -11.98 11.47
CA LYS A 195 5.98 -12.99 10.43
C LYS A 195 5.88 -12.45 9.00
N LEU A 196 6.44 -13.18 8.04
CA LEU A 196 6.32 -12.91 6.61
C LEU A 196 5.91 -14.21 5.91
N ASP A 197 4.88 -14.11 5.08
CA ASP A 197 4.31 -15.22 4.33
C ASP A 197 4.48 -14.97 2.83
N TYR A 198 5.23 -15.83 2.16
CA TYR A 198 5.49 -15.75 0.71
C TYR A 198 5.05 -17.04 0.02
N PRO A 199 3.74 -17.21 -0.26
CA PRO A 199 3.19 -18.45 -0.84
C PRO A 199 3.76 -18.74 -2.23
N ASP A 200 4.15 -17.72 -2.99
CA ASP A 200 4.68 -17.88 -4.35
C ASP A 200 6.15 -18.36 -4.40
N LEU A 201 6.85 -18.38 -3.26
CA LEU A 201 8.26 -18.78 -3.16
C LEU A 201 8.41 -20.27 -2.79
N VAL A 202 7.95 -21.15 -3.69
CA VAL A 202 7.95 -22.61 -3.49
C VAL A 202 9.25 -23.29 -3.97
N GLY A 203 9.95 -22.67 -4.92
CA GLY A 203 11.15 -23.21 -5.55
C GLY A 203 12.46 -22.84 -4.85
N GLU A 204 13.57 -23.10 -5.55
CA GLU A 204 14.90 -22.68 -5.07
C GLU A 204 14.94 -21.16 -4.77
N PRO A 205 15.69 -20.73 -3.74
CA PRO A 205 15.76 -19.32 -3.38
C PRO A 205 16.23 -18.45 -4.54
N LEU A 206 15.37 -17.52 -4.95
CA LEU A 206 15.65 -16.59 -6.04
C LEU A 206 16.69 -15.55 -5.59
N PRO A 207 17.75 -15.26 -6.38
CA PRO A 207 18.83 -14.35 -5.96
C PRO A 207 18.36 -12.95 -5.55
N ALA A 208 17.33 -12.42 -6.21
CA ALA A 208 16.77 -11.11 -5.90
C ALA A 208 16.11 -11.09 -4.51
N TRP A 209 15.35 -12.13 -4.18
CA TRP A 209 14.71 -12.30 -2.88
C TRP A 209 15.71 -12.59 -1.76
N VAL A 210 16.74 -13.40 -2.02
CA VAL A 210 17.83 -13.62 -1.07
C VAL A 210 18.55 -12.30 -0.75
N THR A 211 18.82 -11.49 -1.76
CA THR A 211 19.44 -10.16 -1.57
C THR A 211 18.53 -9.24 -0.75
N LEU A 212 17.22 -9.22 -1.07
CA LEU A 212 16.23 -8.43 -0.37
C LEU A 212 16.13 -8.82 1.11
N LEU A 213 15.85 -10.09 1.41
CA LEU A 213 15.69 -10.60 2.77
C LEU A 213 16.99 -10.47 3.55
N GLY A 214 18.14 -10.76 2.92
CA GLY A 214 19.45 -10.57 3.54
C GLY A 214 19.71 -9.12 3.97
N ARG A 215 19.41 -8.15 3.09
CA ARG A 215 19.49 -6.72 3.44
C ARG A 215 18.50 -6.35 4.55
N SER A 216 17.27 -6.85 4.49
CA SER A 216 16.21 -6.57 5.46
C SER A 216 16.60 -7.03 6.86
N LEU A 217 17.08 -8.27 6.99
CA LEU A 217 17.56 -8.84 8.26
C LEU A 217 18.84 -8.17 8.76
N ASN A 218 19.64 -7.57 7.89
CA ASN A 218 20.86 -6.86 8.29
C ASN A 218 20.60 -5.40 8.72
N LEU A 219 19.43 -4.82 8.40
CA LEU A 219 19.01 -3.53 8.95
C LEU A 219 18.80 -3.60 10.48
N ASP A 220 18.45 -4.77 11.01
CA ASP A 220 18.42 -5.03 12.45
C ASP A 220 19.11 -6.34 12.78
N SER A 221 20.39 -6.26 13.14
CA SER A 221 21.21 -7.42 13.46
C SER A 221 20.84 -8.17 14.74
N THR A 222 19.89 -7.64 15.53
CA THR A 222 19.45 -8.23 16.81
C THR A 222 18.35 -9.27 16.63
N LEU A 223 17.60 -9.20 15.52
CA LEU A 223 16.50 -10.13 15.25
C LEU A 223 17.01 -11.54 14.95
N ARG A 224 16.32 -12.54 15.49
CA ARG A 224 16.46 -13.95 15.13
C ARG A 224 15.17 -14.41 14.47
N VAL A 225 15.28 -15.23 13.44
CA VAL A 225 14.14 -15.71 12.67
C VAL A 225 14.20 -17.22 12.44
N SER A 226 13.04 -17.85 12.46
CA SER A 226 12.84 -19.20 11.94
C SER A 226 12.42 -19.08 10.47
N LEU A 227 12.95 -19.98 9.64
CA LEU A 227 12.67 -20.10 8.22
C LEU A 227 11.95 -21.43 8.01
N SER A 228 10.74 -21.41 7.45
CA SER A 228 9.95 -22.63 7.18
C SER A 228 9.56 -22.71 5.71
N GLY A 229 9.25 -23.92 5.25
CA GLY A 229 8.92 -24.23 3.85
C GLY A 229 9.83 -25.31 3.27
N ALA A 230 9.48 -25.83 2.09
CA ALA A 230 10.16 -26.96 1.46
C ALA A 230 11.66 -26.73 1.17
N GLN A 231 12.09 -25.46 1.07
CA GLN A 231 13.46 -25.05 0.76
C GLN A 231 14.12 -24.27 1.92
N ALA A 232 13.64 -24.43 3.16
CA ALA A 232 14.10 -23.64 4.30
C ALA A 232 15.62 -23.72 4.54
N GLU A 233 16.22 -24.91 4.40
CA GLU A 233 17.67 -25.11 4.49
C GLU A 233 18.42 -24.35 3.38
N ALA A 234 17.91 -24.41 2.16
CA ALA A 234 18.51 -23.69 1.02
C ALA A 234 18.43 -22.18 1.22
N TRP A 235 17.28 -21.67 1.70
CA TRP A 235 17.12 -20.27 2.10
C TRP A 235 18.11 -19.87 3.18
N ARG A 236 18.25 -20.68 4.23
CA ARG A 236 19.19 -20.44 5.32
C ARG A 236 20.63 -20.33 4.82
N GLU A 237 21.06 -21.26 3.95
CA GLU A 237 22.40 -21.25 3.36
C GLU A 237 22.63 -20.01 2.49
N GLN A 238 21.67 -19.68 1.61
CA GLN A 238 21.79 -18.54 0.71
C GLN A 238 21.78 -17.20 1.46
N LEU A 239 20.96 -17.06 2.50
CA LEU A 239 20.98 -15.88 3.39
C LEU A 239 22.30 -15.76 4.16
N GLY A 240 22.88 -16.89 4.57
CA GLY A 240 24.23 -16.95 5.12
C GLY A 240 25.29 -16.41 4.16
N LYS A 241 25.25 -16.85 2.90
CA LYS A 241 26.12 -16.35 1.82
C LYS A 241 25.88 -14.86 1.52
N ALA A 242 24.65 -14.38 1.70
CA ALA A 242 24.28 -12.97 1.58
C ALA A 242 24.69 -12.12 2.80
N GLY A 243 25.38 -12.70 3.79
CA GLY A 243 25.97 -11.99 4.93
C GLY A 243 25.10 -11.94 6.19
N VAL A 244 23.97 -12.65 6.23
CA VAL A 244 23.21 -12.81 7.48
C VAL A 244 23.92 -13.81 8.38
N ARG A 245 24.11 -13.47 9.67
CA ARG A 245 24.79 -14.38 10.61
C ARG A 245 23.97 -15.66 10.80
N MET A 246 24.57 -16.82 10.55
CA MET A 246 23.91 -18.13 10.65
C MET A 246 23.30 -18.42 12.03
N ALA A 247 23.87 -17.87 13.11
CA ALA A 247 23.33 -18.00 14.47
C ALA A 247 21.97 -17.29 14.67
N ARG A 248 21.55 -16.45 13.73
CA ARG A 248 20.27 -15.75 13.74
C ARG A 248 19.19 -16.47 12.93
N LEU A 249 19.56 -17.51 12.20
CA LEU A 249 18.68 -18.22 11.27
C LEU A 249 18.52 -19.66 11.74
N GLU A 250 17.28 -20.01 12.04
CA GLU A 250 16.88 -21.38 12.39
C GLU A 250 15.95 -21.93 11.31
N VAL A 251 15.98 -23.25 11.13
CA VAL A 251 14.98 -23.92 10.29
C VAL A 251 13.79 -24.24 11.19
N GLY A 252 12.63 -23.69 10.86
CA GLY A 252 11.37 -23.96 11.53
C GLY A 252 10.59 -25.08 10.84
N THR A 253 9.47 -25.44 11.44
CA THR A 253 8.55 -26.49 10.95
C THR A 253 7.13 -25.96 10.77
N ALA A 254 6.96 -24.65 10.59
CA ALA A 254 5.63 -24.08 10.37
C ALA A 254 5.08 -24.61 9.04
N GLU A 255 3.81 -25.02 9.05
CA GLU A 255 3.11 -25.41 7.81
C GLU A 255 2.91 -24.17 6.95
N THR A 256 3.39 -24.22 5.71
CA THR A 256 3.32 -23.12 4.74
C THR A 256 3.32 -23.68 3.33
N ASP A 257 2.59 -23.05 2.41
CA ASP A 257 2.55 -23.41 0.99
C ASP A 257 3.80 -22.93 0.22
N GLY A 258 4.56 -21.99 0.78
CA GLY A 258 5.75 -21.40 0.18
C GLY A 258 6.86 -21.16 1.19
N PHE A 259 7.41 -19.94 1.19
CA PHE A 259 8.45 -19.54 2.13
C PHE A 259 7.87 -18.72 3.28
N HIS A 260 8.16 -19.14 4.51
CA HIS A 260 7.67 -18.48 5.72
C HIS A 260 8.84 -18.05 6.61
N VAL A 261 8.75 -16.84 7.16
CA VAL A 261 9.72 -16.28 8.12
C VAL A 261 8.98 -15.85 9.37
N GLU A 262 9.43 -16.27 10.55
CA GLU A 262 8.82 -15.87 11.83
C GLU A 262 9.89 -15.40 12.82
N LEU A 263 9.57 -14.36 13.60
CA LEU A 263 10.46 -13.87 14.66
C LEU A 263 10.56 -14.88 15.80
N ILE A 264 11.79 -15.20 16.19
CA ILE A 264 12.08 -15.98 17.39
C ILE A 264 12.16 -15.00 18.55
N ARG A 265 11.18 -15.08 19.47
CA ARG A 265 11.13 -14.27 20.69
C ARG A 265 11.94 -14.90 21.82
#